data_AF-A0A529LVD4-F1
#
_entry.id   AF-A0A529LVD4-F1
#
_cell.length_a   1.000
_cell.length_b   1.000
_cell.length_c   1.000
_cell.angle_alpha   90.00
_cell.angle_beta   90.00
_cell.angle_gamma   90.00
#
_symmetry.space_group_name_H-M   'P 1'
#
loop_
_entity.id
_entity.type
_entity.pdbx_description
1 polymer ?
#
loop_
_entity_poly.entity_id
_entity_poly.type
_entity_poly.pdbx_seq_one_letter_code
_entity_poly.pdbx_strand_id
1 'polypeptide(L)' 'MTIPKGVQAFPRTEYLRRLSAVKAEMEGRDVDVLLVLDASNITYLSGYTTPSGYVPQ' A
#
# COMPACT_ATOMS: atom_id res chain seq x y z
N MET A 1 -17.16 3.33 -17.41
CA MET A 1 -17.45 4.03 -16.14
C MET A 1 -16.13 4.40 -15.49
N THR A 2 -15.88 5.68 -15.26
CA THR A 2 -14.77 6.16 -14.43
C THR A 2 -15.22 6.14 -12.98
N ILE A 3 -14.60 5.31 -12.14
CA ILE A 3 -14.82 5.36 -10.70
C ILE A 3 -13.91 6.49 -10.16
N PRO A 4 -14.48 7.57 -9.59
CA PRO A 4 -13.67 8.65 -9.05
C PRO A 4 -12.85 8.13 -7.86
N LYS A 5 -11.59 8.58 -7.77
CA LYS A 5 -10.73 8.24 -6.64
C LYS A 5 -11.29 8.89 -5.37
N GLY A 6 -11.52 8.08 -4.33
CA GLY A 6 -11.91 8.59 -3.01
C GLY A 6 -10.83 9.47 -2.37
N VAL A 7 -11.25 10.30 -1.42
CA VAL A 7 -10.33 11.14 -0.63
C VAL A 7 -9.27 10.27 0.04
N GLN A 8 -8.02 10.71 0.00
CA GLN A 8 -6.89 10.01 0.60
C GLN A 8 -6.49 10.71 1.89
N ALA A 9 -6.10 9.94 2.91
CA ALA A 9 -5.65 10.48 4.20
C ALA A 9 -4.32 11.26 4.07
N PHE A 10 -3.51 10.94 3.05
CA PHE A 10 -2.23 11.57 2.78
C PHE A 10 -2.13 12.02 1.31
N PRO A 11 -1.28 13.01 0.97
CA PRO A 11 -1.01 13.35 -0.41
C PRO A 11 -0.35 12.19 -1.17
N ARG A 12 -0.50 12.17 -2.50
CA ARG A 12 0.12 11.13 -3.36
C ARG A 12 1.62 10.97 -3.14
N THR A 13 2.32 12.08 -2.88
CA THR A 13 3.77 12.10 -2.64
C THR A 13 4.18 11.28 -1.42
N GLU A 14 3.36 11.24 -0.38
CA GLU A 14 3.64 10.46 0.83
C GLU A 14 3.58 8.95 0.54
N TYR A 15 2.57 8.48 -0.20
CA TYR A 15 2.50 7.07 -0.60
C TYR A 15 3.66 6.65 -1.50
N LEU A 16 4.07 7.53 -2.44
CA LEU A 16 5.24 7.27 -3.28
C LEU A 16 6.51 7.15 -2.44
N ARG A 17 6.69 8.02 -1.44
CA ARG A 17 7.83 7.96 -0.51
C ARG A 17 7.87 6.62 0.24
N ARG A 18 6.72 6.14 0.73
CA ARG A 18 6.61 4.84 1.41
C ARG A 18 6.97 3.67 0.50
N LEU A 19 6.44 3.67 -0.73
CA LEU A 19 6.76 2.64 -1.72
C LEU A 19 8.24 2.63 -2.11
N SER A 20 8.87 3.80 -2.28
CA SER A 20 10.30 3.90 -2.55
C SER A 20 11.15 3.31 -1.43
N ALA A 21 10.77 3.56 -0.16
CA ALA A 21 11.48 2.98 0.98
C ALA A 21 11.35 1.44 1.02
N VAL A 22 10.17 0.89 0.78
CA VAL A 22 9.97 -0.56 0.71
C VAL A 22 10.77 -1.18 -0.43
N LYS A 23 10.79 -0.55 -1.61
CA LYS A 23 11.55 -1.06 -2.77
C LYS A 23 13.06 -1.06 -2.54
N ALA A 24 13.61 -0.04 -1.86
CA ALA A 24 15.02 -0.02 -1.49
C ALA A 24 15.37 -1.19 -0.55
N GLU A 25 14.51 -1.51 0.41
CA GLU A 25 14.69 -2.67 1.28
C GLU A 25 14.54 -4.00 0.54
N MET A 26 13.64 -4.08 -0.45
CA MET A 26 13.49 -5.27 -1.29
C MET A 26 14.75 -5.52 -2.14
N GLU A 27 15.31 -4.47 -2.73
CA GLU A 27 16.57 -4.53 -3.51
C GLU A 27 17.74 -5.00 -2.63
N GLY A 28 17.86 -4.44 -1.42
CA GLY A 28 18.90 -4.85 -0.46
C GLY A 28 18.76 -6.29 0.05
N ARG A 29 17.62 -6.95 -0.18
CA ARG A 29 17.31 -8.31 0.30
C ARG A 29 17.11 -9.31 -0.84
N ASP A 30 17.34 -8.92 -2.09
CA ASP A 30 17.11 -9.75 -3.27
C ASP A 30 15.66 -10.29 -3.35
N VAL A 31 14.69 -9.41 -3.08
CA VAL A 31 13.25 -9.74 -3.11
C VAL A 31 12.61 -9.12 -4.35
N ASP A 32 12.24 -9.95 -5.32
CA ASP A 32 11.57 -9.47 -6.55
C ASP A 32 10.12 -9.02 -6.32
N VAL A 33 9.39 -9.73 -5.45
CA VAL A 33 7.96 -9.53 -5.23
C VAL A 33 7.63 -9.60 -3.74
N LEU A 34 6.91 -8.59 -3.24
CA LEU A 34 6.37 -8.55 -1.88
C LEU A 34 4.85 -8.68 -1.92
N LEU A 35 4.32 -9.82 -1.45
CA LEU A 35 2.88 -10.01 -1.24
C LEU A 35 2.49 -9.48 0.16
N VAL A 36 1.71 -8.41 0.19
CA VAL A 36 1.27 -7.77 1.44
C VAL A 36 -0.10 -8.31 1.84
N LEU A 37 -0.16 -9.05 2.94
CA LEU A 37 -1.40 -9.67 3.45
C LEU A 37 -1.95 -8.99 4.70
N ASP A 38 -1.11 -8.27 5.43
CA ASP A 38 -1.51 -7.54 6.63
C ASP A 38 -2.32 -6.29 6.27
N ALA A 39 -3.50 -6.13 6.89
CA ALA A 39 -4.42 -5.03 6.61
C ALA A 39 -3.79 -3.65 6.90
N SER A 40 -2.97 -3.55 7.95
CA SER A 40 -2.31 -2.29 8.31
C SER A 40 -1.28 -1.88 7.25
N ASN A 41 -0.49 -2.83 6.74
CA ASN A 41 0.47 -2.61 5.68
C ASN A 41 -0.20 -2.30 4.34
N ILE A 42 -1.31 -2.98 4.01
CA ILE A 42 -2.14 -2.65 2.84
C ILE A 42 -2.62 -1.20 2.94
N THR A 43 -3.17 -0.81 4.09
CA THR A 43 -3.63 0.57 4.34
C THR A 43 -2.48 1.57 4.22
N TYR A 44 -1.33 1.26 4.83
CA TYR A 44 -0.17 2.14 4.88
C TYR A 44 0.41 2.44 3.49
N LEU A 45 0.51 1.42 2.62
CA LEU A 45 1.14 1.54 1.31
C LEU A 45 0.16 2.04 0.22
N SER A 46 -1.14 1.80 0.36
CA SER A 46 -2.13 2.07 -0.69
C SER A 46 -3.20 3.11 -0.35
N GLY A 47 -3.42 3.37 0.94
CA GLY A 47 -4.56 4.18 1.40
C GLY A 47 -5.91 3.44 1.36
N TYR A 48 -5.92 2.12 1.13
CA TYR A 48 -7.13 1.30 1.21
C TYR A 48 -7.59 1.17 2.66
N THR A 49 -8.82 1.61 2.96
CA THR A 49 -9.39 1.62 4.32
C THR A 49 -10.72 0.87 4.42
N THR A 50 -11.17 0.27 3.32
CA THR A 50 -12.47 -0.40 3.28
C THR A 50 -12.33 -1.81 3.85
N PRO A 51 -13.23 -2.27 4.74
CA PRO A 51 -13.25 -3.67 5.14
C PRO A 51 -13.39 -4.58 3.92
N SER A 52 -12.55 -5.61 3.86
CA SER A 52 -12.67 -6.66 2.85
C SER A 52 -13.10 -7.95 3.52
N GLY A 53 -13.92 -8.77 2.84
CA GLY A 53 -14.37 -10.05 3.40
C GLY A 53 -13.30 -11.13 3.50
N TYR A 54 -12.07 -10.86 3.01
CA TYR A 54 -11.01 -11.85 2.83
C TYR A 54 -9.68 -11.49 3.51
N VAL A 55 -9.59 -10.32 4.17
CA VAL A 55 -8.42 -9.94 4.97
C VAL A 55 -8.89 -9.72 6.43
N PRO A 56 -8.39 -10.48 7.42
CA PRO A 56 -8.65 -10.20 8.84
C PRO A 56 -8.17 -8.80 9.21
N GLN A 57 -8.95 -8.06 10.02
CA GLN A 57 -8.69 -6.65 10.35
C GLN A 57 -8.15 -6.46 11.77
#